data_AF-A0A3L6MY35-F1
#
_entry.id   AF-A0A3L6MY35-F1
#
_cell.length_a   1.000
_cell.length_b   1.000
_cell.length_c   1.000
_cell.angle_alpha   90.00
_cell.angle_beta   90.00
_cell.angle_gamma   90.00
#
_symmetry.space_group_name_H-M   'P 1'
#
loop_
_entity.id
_entity.type
_entity.pdbx_description
1 polymer ?
#
loop_
_entity_poly.entity_id
_entity_poly.type
_entity_poly.pdbx_seq_one_letter_code
_entity_poly.pdbx_strand_id
1 'polypeptide(L)'
;MGWEYAQVHLKYTIPFGVVLAAVYRPLMSRLDVFKLVFLITVAVVSTIPWDSYLIKNRIWTYPPGVVVGLTAWDIPAEELFFFVIQTLNTSLLYMILSKPTFHPIYLAKKTGWGKIAGQILFASAIIFGLVSVSSGGEGMYMGLILIWACPFLLFLWSISYQFIVNLPWTNTALPIALPTLYLWVVDTFALRRGTWSITSGTKYGVVLWDGLDIEEAVFFLLTNTLIVFGLVACDNTLAILDTFPEHFPRTKGLPNLLVIIRALILPKDKYDEERIEGLVSAVALLRKKSRSFYLASGTFEGKLRIDLIRLYAFCRAADDLVDEAPSVDDSRASIEKLRKFLDLAYEENQEEPSQRLREYVTSNIPEMFHMALLQLPTYYLPKQPLDDLLKGFDTDLLFDRKSGAFPIETTEDLDVYGSRVAGTVAELCNHLILYHTPESVPEDIQREVVASGQEMGIALQYVNIARDIKTDAEIDRVYLPLSWLKEAQLTPEDVIQQPHGPTIEALRHKLLDRAFEKYNMAKGAIDKLPSEGKGPIRVAVESYMEIGRVLREKGPAMKKGRATVPKMRRIRVAWSALNK
;
A
#
# COMPACT_ATOMS: atom_id res chain seq x y z
N MET A 1 -45.13 -15.52 -6.44
CA MET A 1 -43.89 -16.31 -6.63
C MET A 1 -42.88 -15.67 -5.70
N GLY A 2 -42.44 -16.37 -4.64
CA GLY A 2 -41.61 -15.85 -3.54
C GLY A 2 -40.17 -15.51 -3.89
N TRP A 3 -39.92 -14.72 -4.91
CA TRP A 3 -38.56 -14.42 -5.36
C TRP A 3 -38.24 -12.93 -5.38
N GLU A 4 -39.17 -12.08 -4.96
CA GLU A 4 -39.03 -10.63 -5.11
C GLU A 4 -37.86 -10.09 -4.28
N TYR A 5 -37.66 -10.57 -3.05
CA TYR A 5 -36.50 -10.16 -2.25
C TYR A 5 -35.18 -10.67 -2.88
N ALA A 6 -35.14 -11.94 -3.28
CA ALA A 6 -33.98 -12.50 -3.98
C ALA A 6 -33.64 -11.74 -5.28
N GLN A 7 -34.64 -11.25 -6.01
CA GLN A 7 -34.46 -10.42 -7.21
C GLN A 7 -33.82 -9.06 -6.90
N VAL A 8 -34.10 -8.46 -5.73
CA VAL A 8 -33.41 -7.23 -5.30
C VAL A 8 -31.90 -7.49 -5.23
N HIS A 9 -31.48 -8.59 -4.60
CA HIS A 9 -30.06 -8.93 -4.52
C HIS A 9 -29.44 -9.22 -5.88
N LEU A 10 -30.10 -10.04 -6.70
CA LEU A 10 -29.62 -10.42 -8.03
C LEU A 10 -29.42 -9.21 -8.94
N LYS A 11 -30.26 -8.18 -8.79
CA LYS A 11 -30.20 -6.98 -9.61
C LYS A 11 -29.28 -5.89 -9.06
N TYR A 12 -29.26 -5.70 -7.74
CA TYR A 12 -28.65 -4.51 -7.14
C TYR A 12 -27.42 -4.79 -6.28
N THR A 13 -27.35 -5.89 -5.52
CA THR A 13 -26.21 -6.09 -4.59
C THR A 13 -25.16 -7.03 -5.15
N ILE A 14 -25.55 -8.13 -5.81
CA ILE A 14 -24.65 -9.13 -6.36
C ILE A 14 -23.81 -8.59 -7.53
N PRO A 15 -24.38 -7.92 -8.56
CA PRO A 15 -23.58 -7.43 -9.68
C PRO A 15 -22.50 -6.45 -9.24
N PHE A 16 -22.81 -5.58 -8.27
CA PHE A 16 -21.85 -4.65 -7.70
C PHE A 16 -20.71 -5.38 -6.97
N GLY A 17 -21.04 -6.38 -6.16
CA GLY A 17 -20.04 -7.21 -5.49
C GLY A 17 -19.12 -7.97 -6.45
N VAL A 18 -19.68 -8.51 -7.55
CA VAL A 18 -18.89 -9.18 -8.60
C VAL A 18 -17.89 -8.20 -9.25
N VAL A 19 -18.32 -6.98 -9.55
CA VAL A 19 -17.43 -5.95 -10.13
C VAL A 19 -16.32 -5.58 -9.15
N LEU A 20 -16.65 -5.30 -7.89
CA LEU A 20 -15.65 -4.97 -6.87
C LEU A 20 -14.66 -6.12 -6.66
N ALA A 21 -15.16 -7.36 -6.58
CA ALA A 21 -14.32 -8.55 -6.43
C ALA A 21 -13.39 -8.74 -7.63
N ALA A 22 -13.89 -8.54 -8.86
CA ALA A 22 -13.07 -8.64 -10.06
C ALA A 22 -11.97 -7.57 -10.12
N VAL A 23 -12.26 -6.35 -9.69
CA VAL A 23 -11.28 -5.25 -9.61
C VAL A 23 -10.21 -5.55 -8.56
N TYR A 24 -10.60 -6.07 -7.39
CA TYR A 24 -9.69 -6.31 -6.28
C TYR A 24 -8.94 -7.64 -6.34
N ARG A 25 -9.45 -8.64 -7.07
CA ARG A 25 -8.87 -9.98 -7.22
C ARG A 25 -7.34 -10.02 -7.39
N PRO A 26 -6.71 -9.25 -8.30
CA PRO A 26 -5.26 -9.27 -8.48
C PRO A 26 -4.45 -8.79 -7.25
N LEU A 27 -5.10 -8.08 -6.33
CA LEU A 27 -4.50 -7.51 -5.12
C LEU A 27 -4.83 -8.33 -3.87
N MET A 28 -5.70 -9.34 -3.97
CA MET A 28 -6.22 -10.07 -2.83
C MET A 28 -5.12 -10.90 -2.15
N SER A 29 -4.87 -10.67 -0.86
CA SER A 29 -3.95 -11.49 -0.06
C SER A 29 -4.70 -12.48 0.85
N ARG A 30 -3.97 -13.45 1.43
CA ARG A 30 -4.54 -14.39 2.42
C ARG A 30 -5.11 -13.64 3.63
N LEU A 31 -4.50 -12.51 3.99
CA LEU A 31 -4.94 -11.66 5.10
C LEU A 31 -6.24 -10.92 4.76
N ASP A 32 -6.40 -10.46 3.52
CA ASP A 32 -7.64 -9.82 3.06
C ASP A 32 -8.81 -10.80 3.07
N VAL A 33 -8.60 -12.05 2.64
CA VAL A 33 -9.60 -13.13 2.74
C VAL A 33 -9.97 -13.38 4.19
N PHE A 34 -8.99 -13.44 5.10
CA PHE A 34 -9.25 -13.59 6.53
C PHE A 34 -10.10 -12.44 7.08
N LYS A 35 -9.76 -11.17 6.77
CA LYS A 35 -10.55 -9.99 7.19
C LYS A 35 -11.99 -10.09 6.70
N LEU A 36 -12.20 -10.48 5.44
CA LEU A 36 -13.53 -10.66 4.85
C LEU A 36 -14.34 -11.72 5.58
N VAL A 37 -13.80 -12.93 5.71
CA VAL A 37 -14.49 -14.05 6.37
C VAL A 37 -14.79 -13.72 7.83
N PHE A 38 -13.81 -13.12 8.53
CA PHE A 38 -13.98 -12.70 9.91
C PHE A 38 -15.12 -11.69 10.07
N LEU A 39 -15.13 -10.62 9.27
CA LEU A 39 -16.17 -9.59 9.39
C LEU A 39 -17.55 -10.07 8.95
N ILE A 40 -17.65 -10.88 7.88
CA ILE A 40 -18.92 -11.50 7.48
C ILE A 40 -19.46 -12.37 8.61
N THR A 41 -18.59 -13.16 9.25
CA THR A 41 -18.98 -14.01 10.38
C THR A 41 -19.48 -13.17 11.56
N VAL A 42 -18.73 -12.12 11.94
CA VAL A 42 -19.13 -11.22 13.03
C VAL A 42 -20.45 -10.53 12.71
N ALA A 43 -20.62 -9.99 11.50
CA ALA A 43 -21.84 -9.34 11.06
C ALA A 43 -23.05 -10.26 11.21
N VAL A 44 -23.03 -11.43 10.55
CA VAL A 44 -24.15 -12.39 10.56
C VAL A 44 -24.45 -12.91 11.97
N VAL A 45 -23.43 -13.31 12.73
CA VAL A 45 -23.64 -13.84 14.09
C VAL A 45 -24.21 -12.77 15.03
N SER A 46 -23.75 -11.53 14.88
CA SER A 46 -24.22 -10.41 15.72
C SER A 46 -25.64 -9.94 15.40
N THR A 47 -26.13 -10.17 14.17
CA THR A 47 -27.45 -9.71 13.73
C THR A 47 -28.55 -10.72 14.02
N ILE A 48 -28.25 -12.03 14.02
CA ILE A 48 -29.26 -13.09 14.26
C ILE A 48 -30.17 -12.82 15.47
N PRO A 49 -29.65 -12.49 16.69
CA PRO A 49 -30.53 -12.25 17.84
C PRO A 49 -31.44 -11.03 17.65
N TRP A 50 -30.93 -9.99 16.98
CA TRP A 50 -31.62 -8.73 16.74
C TRP A 50 -32.71 -8.89 15.67
N ASP A 51 -32.40 -9.47 14.52
CA ASP A 51 -33.36 -9.76 13.45
C ASP A 51 -34.49 -10.67 13.94
N SER A 52 -34.12 -11.77 14.63
CA SER A 52 -35.10 -12.71 15.16
C SER A 52 -36.06 -12.01 16.14
N TYR A 53 -35.56 -11.06 16.94
CA TYR A 53 -36.40 -10.25 17.82
C TYR A 53 -37.33 -9.33 17.04
N LEU A 54 -36.84 -8.62 16.02
CA LEU A 54 -37.66 -7.72 15.19
C LEU A 54 -38.82 -8.45 14.52
N ILE A 55 -38.55 -9.65 13.99
CA ILE A 55 -39.55 -10.47 13.29
C ILE A 55 -40.57 -11.03 14.29
N LYS A 56 -40.11 -11.60 15.42
CA LYS A 56 -41.01 -12.17 16.45
C LYS A 56 -41.94 -11.15 17.06
N ASN A 57 -41.48 -9.91 17.21
CA ASN A 57 -42.29 -8.81 17.75
C ASN A 57 -43.04 -8.02 16.65
N ARG A 58 -43.03 -8.52 15.41
CA ARG A 58 -43.71 -7.91 14.25
C ARG A 58 -43.32 -6.45 14.03
N ILE A 59 -42.09 -6.09 14.33
CA ILE A 59 -41.52 -4.77 13.97
C ILE A 59 -41.18 -4.80 12.49
N TRP A 60 -40.58 -5.91 12.05
CA TRP A 60 -40.42 -6.27 10.64
C TRP A 60 -41.44 -7.31 10.23
N THR A 61 -42.00 -7.12 9.03
CA THR A 61 -42.96 -8.03 8.43
C THR A 61 -42.63 -8.24 6.95
N TYR A 62 -42.78 -9.49 6.51
CA TYR A 62 -42.59 -9.89 5.12
C TYR A 62 -43.92 -10.40 4.58
N PRO A 63 -44.45 -9.81 3.49
CA PRO A 63 -45.72 -10.26 2.94
C PRO A 63 -45.65 -11.72 2.43
N PRO A 64 -46.76 -12.46 2.47
CA PRO A 64 -46.79 -13.84 1.98
C PRO A 64 -46.38 -13.93 0.51
N GLY A 65 -45.39 -14.78 0.21
CA GLY A 65 -44.99 -15.05 -1.17
C GLY A 65 -44.07 -14.01 -1.81
N VAL A 66 -43.35 -13.22 -1.00
CA VAL A 66 -42.25 -12.32 -1.41
C VAL A 66 -40.87 -12.96 -1.19
N VAL A 67 -40.74 -13.77 -0.14
CA VAL A 67 -39.53 -14.54 0.22
C VAL A 67 -39.60 -15.97 -0.29
N VAL A 68 -38.44 -16.60 -0.50
CA VAL A 68 -38.26 -17.95 -1.07
C VAL A 68 -38.81 -19.04 -0.15
N GLY A 69 -38.94 -18.73 1.15
CA GLY A 69 -39.52 -19.62 2.16
C GLY A 69 -38.49 -20.42 2.96
N LEU A 70 -37.19 -20.24 2.69
CA LEU A 70 -36.13 -20.74 3.56
C LEU A 70 -35.90 -19.73 4.69
N THR A 71 -35.92 -20.21 5.93
CA THR A 71 -35.67 -19.39 7.12
C THR A 71 -34.68 -20.06 8.06
N ALA A 72 -33.96 -19.25 8.84
CA ALA A 72 -33.17 -19.70 9.98
C ALA A 72 -33.45 -18.79 11.18
N TRP A 73 -33.85 -19.35 12.32
CA TRP A 73 -34.34 -18.59 13.50
C TRP A 73 -35.45 -17.59 13.18
N ASP A 74 -36.36 -17.96 12.27
CA ASP A 74 -37.47 -17.17 11.73
C ASP A 74 -37.05 -16.03 10.78
N ILE A 75 -35.75 -15.89 10.50
CA ILE A 75 -35.21 -14.88 9.59
C ILE A 75 -35.19 -15.44 8.16
N PRO A 76 -35.74 -14.74 7.15
CA PRO A 76 -35.61 -15.13 5.75
C PRO A 76 -34.15 -15.29 5.32
N ALA A 77 -33.87 -16.29 4.47
CA ALA A 77 -32.53 -16.54 3.97
C ALA A 77 -31.95 -15.34 3.20
N GLU A 78 -32.81 -14.58 2.51
CA GLU A 78 -32.46 -13.35 1.81
C GLU A 78 -31.97 -12.25 2.77
N GLU A 79 -32.58 -12.14 3.94
CA GLU A 79 -32.18 -11.18 4.96
C GLU A 79 -30.81 -11.54 5.56
N LEU A 80 -30.59 -12.82 5.87
CA LEU A 80 -29.25 -13.28 6.29
C LEU A 80 -28.20 -13.06 5.19
N PHE A 81 -28.59 -13.25 3.93
CA PHE A 81 -27.73 -12.98 2.79
C PHE A 81 -27.45 -11.48 2.62
N PHE A 82 -28.39 -10.59 2.94
CA PHE A 82 -28.19 -9.15 2.91
C PHE A 82 -26.97 -8.74 3.75
N PHE A 83 -26.85 -9.23 4.99
CA PHE A 83 -25.69 -8.94 5.85
C PHE A 83 -24.37 -9.48 5.28
N VAL A 84 -24.40 -10.63 4.60
CA VAL A 84 -23.23 -11.17 3.89
C VAL A 84 -22.81 -10.26 2.73
N ILE A 85 -23.73 -9.93 1.83
CA ILE A 85 -23.41 -9.18 0.60
C ILE A 85 -23.11 -7.71 0.89
N GLN A 86 -23.76 -7.09 1.88
CA GLN A 86 -23.43 -5.74 2.32
C GLN A 86 -22.00 -5.71 2.88
N THR A 87 -21.68 -6.63 3.80
CA THR A 87 -20.35 -6.69 4.41
C THR A 87 -19.30 -6.92 3.33
N LEU A 88 -19.52 -7.86 2.41
CA LEU A 88 -18.62 -8.10 1.29
C LEU A 88 -18.40 -6.84 0.44
N ASN A 89 -19.48 -6.18 0.01
CA ASN A 89 -19.39 -5.01 -0.88
C ASN A 89 -18.66 -3.84 -0.21
N THR A 90 -19.03 -3.51 1.03
CA THR A 90 -18.42 -2.41 1.79
C THR A 90 -16.96 -2.72 2.11
N SER A 91 -16.63 -3.97 2.47
CA SER A 91 -15.25 -4.37 2.71
C SER A 91 -14.39 -4.34 1.45
N LEU A 92 -14.88 -4.83 0.30
CA LEU A 92 -14.14 -4.76 -0.96
C LEU A 92 -13.89 -3.31 -1.39
N LEU A 93 -14.90 -2.44 -1.28
CA LEU A 93 -14.72 -1.02 -1.58
C LEU A 93 -13.69 -0.37 -0.66
N TYR A 94 -13.77 -0.62 0.65
CA TYR A 94 -12.76 -0.18 1.62
C TYR A 94 -11.37 -0.62 1.20
N MET A 95 -11.18 -1.90 0.90
CA MET A 95 -9.88 -2.47 0.56
C MET A 95 -9.30 -1.92 -0.74
N ILE A 96 -10.13 -1.66 -1.76
CA ILE A 96 -9.71 -0.97 -2.99
C ILE A 96 -9.19 0.43 -2.67
N LEU A 97 -9.90 1.17 -1.82
CA LEU A 97 -9.56 2.54 -1.47
C LEU A 97 -8.36 2.62 -0.51
N SER A 98 -8.18 1.62 0.36
CA SER A 98 -7.13 1.60 1.38
C SER A 98 -5.82 0.97 0.91
N LYS A 99 -5.81 0.12 -0.15
CA LYS A 99 -4.60 -0.57 -0.62
C LYS A 99 -3.38 0.33 -0.84
N PRO A 100 -3.51 1.51 -1.49
CA PRO A 100 -2.37 2.40 -1.70
C PRO A 100 -1.84 3.01 -0.39
N THR A 101 -2.67 3.09 0.65
CA THR A 101 -2.34 3.70 1.93
C THR A 101 -1.27 2.88 2.65
N PHE A 102 -0.21 3.55 3.07
CA PHE A 102 0.82 2.95 3.91
C PHE A 102 0.45 3.21 5.37
N HIS A 103 -0.23 2.24 5.98
CA HIS A 103 -0.84 2.36 7.31
C HIS A 103 0.10 2.77 8.46
N PRO A 104 1.38 2.33 8.53
CA PRO A 104 2.28 2.67 9.64
C PRO A 104 2.42 4.16 9.97
N ILE A 105 2.41 5.04 8.97
CA ILE A 105 2.60 6.49 9.19
C ILE A 105 1.40 7.15 9.88
N TYR A 106 0.27 6.46 10.01
CA TYR A 106 -0.94 6.96 10.66
C TYR A 106 -1.05 6.56 12.14
N LEU A 107 -0.07 5.81 12.66
CA LEU A 107 0.06 5.48 14.09
C LEU A 107 0.46 6.70 14.94
N ALA A 108 1.02 7.74 14.32
CA ALA A 108 1.51 8.94 14.98
C ALA A 108 0.48 9.59 15.92
N LYS A 109 0.98 10.09 17.06
CA LYS A 109 0.17 10.70 18.12
C LYS A 109 -0.55 11.96 17.64
N LYS A 110 -1.88 12.01 17.82
CA LYS A 110 -2.64 13.27 17.86
C LYS A 110 -3.32 13.40 19.20
N THR A 111 -3.07 14.51 19.88
CA THR A 111 -3.74 14.88 21.12
C THR A 111 -5.05 15.60 20.79
N GLY A 112 -6.12 15.29 21.52
CA GLY A 112 -7.40 15.97 21.35
C GLY A 112 -8.56 15.32 22.10
N TRP A 113 -9.61 16.10 22.32
CA TRP A 113 -10.84 15.68 23.00
C TRP A 113 -11.74 14.77 22.16
N GLY A 114 -11.38 14.50 20.90
CA GLY A 114 -12.20 13.72 19.98
C GLY A 114 -12.46 12.28 20.44
N LYS A 115 -11.52 11.65 21.17
CA LYS A 115 -11.76 10.33 21.77
C LYS A 115 -12.98 10.38 22.70
N ILE A 116 -12.94 11.30 23.67
CA ILE A 116 -14.00 11.49 24.67
C ILE A 116 -15.29 11.93 23.99
N ALA A 117 -15.22 12.85 23.02
CA ALA A 117 -16.40 13.32 22.29
C ALA A 117 -17.15 12.18 21.58
N GLY A 118 -16.44 11.29 20.87
CA GLY A 118 -17.09 10.14 20.24
C GLY A 118 -17.55 9.07 21.24
N GLN A 119 -16.86 8.91 22.38
CA GLN A 119 -17.33 8.05 23.47
C GLN A 119 -18.65 8.57 24.06
N ILE A 120 -18.75 9.87 24.31
CA ILE A 120 -19.97 10.52 24.77
C ILE A 120 -21.07 10.35 23.71
N LEU A 121 -20.78 10.61 22.43
CA LEU A 121 -21.74 10.46 21.35
C LEU A 121 -22.38 9.05 21.33
N PHE A 122 -21.56 7.99 21.31
CA PHE A 122 -22.09 6.63 21.26
C PHE A 122 -22.75 6.20 22.57
N ALA A 123 -22.23 6.64 23.73
CA ALA A 123 -22.88 6.37 25.01
C ALA A 123 -24.26 7.04 25.11
N SER A 124 -24.38 8.30 24.68
CA SER A 124 -25.66 9.01 24.61
C SER A 124 -26.63 8.33 23.64
N ALA A 125 -26.16 7.83 22.49
CA ALA A 125 -26.97 7.08 21.54
C ALA A 125 -27.50 5.76 22.14
N ILE A 126 -26.67 5.03 22.89
CA ILE A 126 -27.09 3.81 23.61
C ILE A 126 -28.17 4.15 24.65
N ILE A 127 -27.94 5.19 25.46
CA ILE A 127 -28.91 5.62 26.49
C ILE A 127 -30.23 6.02 25.83
N PHE A 128 -30.18 6.82 24.76
CA PHE A 128 -31.36 7.19 24.00
C PHE A 128 -32.10 5.95 23.47
N GLY A 129 -31.38 5.00 22.88
CA GLY A 129 -31.98 3.77 22.38
C GLY A 129 -32.65 2.93 23.48
N LEU A 130 -32.02 2.81 24.66
CA LEU A 130 -32.60 2.13 25.81
C LEU A 130 -33.90 2.80 26.28
N VAL A 131 -33.92 4.14 26.32
CA VAL A 131 -35.13 4.91 26.65
C VAL A 131 -36.22 4.64 25.62
N SER A 132 -35.93 4.74 24.32
CA SER A 132 -36.91 4.49 23.25
C SER A 132 -37.50 3.08 23.28
N VAL A 133 -36.66 2.06 23.54
CA VAL A 133 -37.14 0.68 23.68
C VAL A 133 -38.00 0.50 24.94
N SER A 134 -37.62 1.13 26.05
CA SER A 134 -38.36 1.03 27.32
C SER A 134 -39.73 1.71 27.28
N SER A 135 -39.87 2.79 26.50
CA SER A 135 -41.14 3.51 26.36
C SER A 135 -42.22 2.69 25.65
N GLY A 136 -41.84 1.74 24.79
CA GLY A 136 -42.75 0.87 24.05
C GLY A 136 -43.68 1.65 23.10
N GLY A 137 -43.39 1.63 21.80
CA GLY A 137 -44.20 2.33 20.80
C GLY A 137 -43.35 3.10 19.79
N GLU A 138 -43.71 4.36 19.55
CA GLU A 138 -43.08 5.18 18.51
C GLU A 138 -41.58 5.40 18.80
N GLY A 139 -40.73 5.06 17.83
CA GLY A 139 -39.27 5.11 17.99
C GLY A 139 -38.63 3.85 18.58
N MET A 140 -39.41 2.82 18.91
CA MET A 140 -38.89 1.52 19.34
C MET A 140 -37.90 0.94 18.30
N TYR A 141 -38.19 1.08 17.01
CA TYR A 141 -37.32 0.57 15.96
C TYR A 141 -35.96 1.29 15.92
N MET A 142 -35.97 2.63 15.98
CA MET A 142 -34.73 3.42 16.14
C MET A 142 -33.96 2.99 17.38
N GLY A 143 -34.66 2.82 18.51
CA GLY A 143 -34.05 2.40 19.75
C GLY A 143 -33.33 1.05 19.61
N LEU A 144 -33.96 0.08 18.97
CA LEU A 144 -33.38 -1.24 18.70
C LEU A 144 -32.15 -1.16 17.81
N ILE A 145 -32.14 -0.30 16.78
CA ILE A 145 -30.96 -0.06 15.94
C ILE A 145 -29.79 0.46 16.80
N LEU A 146 -30.04 1.46 17.64
CA LEU A 146 -29.01 2.13 18.43
C LEU A 146 -28.43 1.24 19.52
N ILE A 147 -29.26 0.51 20.27
CA ILE A 147 -28.76 -0.39 21.33
C ILE A 147 -27.98 -1.58 20.76
N TRP A 148 -28.22 -1.96 19.50
CA TRP A 148 -27.48 -3.02 18.82
C TRP A 148 -26.15 -2.50 18.26
N ALA A 149 -26.17 -1.43 17.48
CA ALA A 149 -24.97 -0.95 16.75
C ALA A 149 -24.01 -0.12 17.62
N CYS A 150 -24.53 0.79 18.44
CA CYS A 150 -23.69 1.76 19.15
C CYS A 150 -22.74 1.17 20.21
N PRO A 151 -23.02 0.03 20.89
CA PRO A 151 -22.04 -0.61 21.76
C PRO A 151 -20.77 -1.05 21.02
N PHE A 152 -20.92 -1.64 19.83
CA PHE A 152 -19.78 -2.02 19.00
C PHE A 152 -19.01 -0.78 18.50
N LEU A 153 -19.73 0.26 18.06
CA LEU A 153 -19.10 1.52 17.64
C LEU A 153 -18.35 2.21 18.79
N LEU A 154 -18.91 2.21 20.00
CA LEU A 154 -18.26 2.72 21.19
C LEU A 154 -16.95 1.97 21.48
N PHE A 155 -16.97 0.64 21.38
CA PHE A 155 -15.79 -0.21 21.55
C PHE A 155 -14.72 0.10 20.48
N LEU A 156 -15.10 0.04 19.19
CA LEU A 156 -14.20 0.27 18.06
C LEU A 156 -13.59 1.68 18.08
N TRP A 157 -14.41 2.69 18.40
CA TRP A 157 -13.93 4.06 18.57
C TRP A 157 -12.96 4.17 19.75
N SER A 158 -13.25 3.54 20.88
CA SER A 158 -12.41 3.64 22.07
C SER A 158 -11.00 3.08 21.86
N ILE A 159 -10.87 2.01 21.07
CA ILE A 159 -9.58 1.37 20.79
C ILE A 159 -8.86 1.97 19.57
N SER A 160 -9.59 2.39 18.53
CA SER A 160 -9.01 2.76 17.23
C SER A 160 -9.25 4.22 16.81
N TYR A 161 -9.88 5.06 17.64
CA TYR A 161 -10.21 6.47 17.34
C TYR A 161 -9.11 7.23 16.61
N GLN A 162 -7.89 7.19 17.16
CA GLN A 162 -6.80 8.01 16.64
C GLN A 162 -6.41 7.57 15.23
N PHE A 163 -6.42 6.26 14.98
CA PHE A 163 -6.15 5.71 13.67
C PHE A 163 -7.28 6.08 12.69
N ILE A 164 -8.54 5.95 13.13
CA ILE A 164 -9.73 6.37 12.35
C ILE A 164 -9.62 7.85 11.92
N VAL A 165 -9.25 8.77 12.82
CA VAL A 165 -9.17 10.21 12.49
C VAL A 165 -7.90 10.62 11.77
N ASN A 166 -6.83 9.82 11.87
CA ASN A 166 -5.59 10.08 11.15
C ASN A 166 -5.66 9.61 9.70
N LEU A 167 -6.42 8.55 9.43
CA LEU A 167 -6.56 8.01 8.10
C LEU A 167 -7.19 9.02 7.13
N PRO A 168 -6.83 8.97 5.83
CA PRO A 168 -7.50 9.76 4.81
C PRO A 168 -9.00 9.48 4.78
N TRP A 169 -9.81 10.49 4.48
CA TRP A 169 -11.26 10.33 4.34
C TRP A 169 -11.66 9.28 3.28
N THR A 170 -10.77 9.00 2.32
CA THR A 170 -10.93 7.93 1.32
C THR A 170 -10.91 6.54 1.94
N ASN A 171 -10.34 6.37 3.13
CA ASN A 171 -10.28 5.10 3.86
C ASN A 171 -11.39 5.01 4.92
N THR A 172 -12.07 6.11 5.25
CA THR A 172 -13.08 6.14 6.32
C THR A 172 -14.43 6.63 5.79
N ALA A 173 -14.59 7.93 5.58
CA ALA A 173 -15.87 8.52 5.18
C ALA A 173 -16.38 8.00 3.82
N LEU A 174 -15.50 7.86 2.82
CA LEU A 174 -15.90 7.43 1.47
C LEU A 174 -16.45 5.99 1.42
N PRO A 175 -15.79 4.96 1.98
CA PRO A 175 -16.32 3.60 2.01
C PRO A 175 -17.51 3.44 2.96
N ILE A 176 -17.82 4.42 3.81
CA ILE A 176 -19.09 4.47 4.55
C ILE A 176 -20.18 5.10 3.68
N ALA A 177 -19.92 6.29 3.14
CA ALA A 177 -20.92 7.10 2.46
C ALA A 177 -21.42 6.46 1.16
N LEU A 178 -20.52 5.93 0.31
CA LEU A 178 -20.91 5.36 -0.98
C LEU A 178 -21.88 4.17 -0.86
N PRO A 179 -21.58 3.11 -0.09
CA PRO A 179 -22.52 2.00 0.05
C PRO A 179 -23.78 2.41 0.83
N THR A 180 -23.68 3.35 1.78
CA THR A 180 -24.86 3.88 2.49
C THR A 180 -25.83 4.55 1.53
N LEU A 181 -25.36 5.52 0.74
CA LEU A 181 -26.17 6.22 -0.26
C LEU A 181 -26.73 5.27 -1.32
N TYR A 182 -25.94 4.27 -1.72
CA TYR A 182 -26.40 3.24 -2.66
C TYR A 182 -27.54 2.41 -2.07
N LEU A 183 -27.40 1.93 -0.82
CA LEU A 183 -28.40 1.11 -0.15
C LEU A 183 -29.66 1.91 0.18
N TRP A 184 -29.57 3.20 0.50
CA TRP A 184 -30.74 4.08 0.63
C TRP A 184 -31.61 4.07 -0.64
N VAL A 185 -30.99 4.10 -1.82
CA VAL A 185 -31.70 4.04 -3.10
C VAL A 185 -32.29 2.64 -3.35
N VAL A 186 -31.51 1.58 -3.09
CA VAL A 186 -31.97 0.19 -3.28
C VAL A 186 -33.15 -0.13 -2.36
N ASP A 187 -33.07 0.28 -1.10
CA ASP A 187 -34.12 0.03 -0.11
C ASP A 187 -35.40 0.82 -0.42
N THR A 188 -35.27 2.08 -0.87
CA THR A 188 -36.42 2.84 -1.39
C THR A 188 -37.16 2.08 -2.48
N PHE A 189 -36.45 1.39 -3.38
CA PHE A 189 -37.09 0.55 -4.41
C PHE A 189 -37.71 -0.72 -3.82
N ALA A 190 -37.10 -1.33 -2.81
CA ALA A 190 -37.61 -2.53 -2.16
C ALA A 190 -38.91 -2.23 -1.37
N LEU A 191 -38.92 -1.16 -0.57
CA LEU A 191 -40.09 -0.71 0.19
C LEU A 191 -41.26 -0.31 -0.71
N ARG A 192 -40.99 0.45 -1.78
CA ARG A 192 -42.04 0.83 -2.76
C ARG A 192 -42.66 -0.36 -3.48
N ARG A 193 -41.95 -1.49 -3.58
CA ARG A 193 -42.45 -2.75 -4.16
C ARG A 193 -43.18 -3.62 -3.13
N GLY A 194 -43.17 -3.24 -1.84
CA GLY A 194 -43.74 -4.05 -0.76
C GLY A 194 -42.91 -5.30 -0.45
N THR A 195 -41.59 -5.26 -0.71
CA THR A 195 -40.71 -6.41 -0.47
C THR A 195 -40.66 -6.77 1.02
N TRP A 196 -40.80 -5.76 1.88
CA TRP A 196 -40.94 -5.89 3.31
C TRP A 196 -41.54 -4.57 3.85
N SER A 197 -42.01 -4.56 5.10
CA SER A 197 -42.57 -3.34 5.71
C SER A 197 -42.27 -3.23 7.20
N ILE A 198 -42.07 -1.98 7.65
CA ILE A 198 -41.98 -1.61 9.05
C ILE A 198 -43.39 -1.35 9.59
N THR A 199 -43.72 -1.98 10.71
CA THR A 199 -45.03 -1.83 11.33
C THR A 199 -45.27 -0.39 11.80
N SER A 200 -46.43 0.17 11.43
CA SER A 200 -46.85 1.48 11.90
C SER A 200 -46.99 1.49 13.42
N GLY A 201 -46.50 2.54 14.08
CA GLY A 201 -46.51 2.67 15.54
C GLY A 201 -45.22 2.23 16.24
N THR A 202 -44.25 1.61 15.53
CA THR A 202 -42.90 1.33 16.06
C THR A 202 -41.82 2.26 15.52
N LYS A 203 -42.13 3.01 14.45
CA LYS A 203 -41.27 4.02 13.81
C LYS A 203 -41.78 5.44 14.07
N TYR A 204 -40.91 6.45 13.98
CA TYR A 204 -41.23 7.87 14.13
C TYR A 204 -42.11 8.45 13.02
N GLY A 205 -42.22 7.76 11.88
CA GLY A 205 -42.93 8.28 10.71
C GLY A 205 -42.23 9.47 10.04
N VAL A 206 -40.98 9.76 10.40
CA VAL A 206 -40.13 10.74 9.72
C VAL A 206 -39.43 10.05 8.55
N VAL A 207 -39.58 10.62 7.37
CA VAL A 207 -38.93 10.12 6.14
C VAL A 207 -37.80 11.07 5.73
N LEU A 208 -36.68 10.51 5.28
CA LEU A 208 -35.58 11.29 4.71
C LEU A 208 -35.95 11.80 3.31
N TRP A 209 -36.61 10.95 2.54
CA TRP A 209 -37.33 11.29 1.30
C TRP A 209 -38.46 10.29 1.09
N ASP A 210 -39.29 10.52 0.07
CA ASP A 210 -40.43 9.66 -0.26
C ASP A 210 -40.01 8.19 -0.46
N GLY A 211 -40.44 7.32 0.46
CA GLY A 211 -40.13 5.89 0.46
C GLY A 211 -38.87 5.46 1.22
N LEU A 212 -38.24 6.34 2.03
CA LEU A 212 -37.13 6.00 2.92
C LEU A 212 -37.36 6.58 4.33
N ASP A 213 -37.68 5.71 5.28
CA ASP A 213 -37.81 6.06 6.69
C ASP A 213 -36.44 6.46 7.29
N ILE A 214 -36.43 7.38 8.27
CA ILE A 214 -35.17 7.85 8.89
C ILE A 214 -34.44 6.72 9.61
N GLU A 215 -35.17 5.76 10.17
CA GLU A 215 -34.62 4.57 10.80
C GLU A 215 -33.79 3.74 9.84
N GLU A 216 -34.27 3.51 8.61
CA GLU A 216 -33.52 2.79 7.57
C GLU A 216 -32.28 3.58 7.14
N ALA A 217 -32.42 4.89 6.99
CA ALA A 217 -31.28 5.73 6.65
C ALA A 217 -30.16 5.62 7.70
N VAL A 218 -30.53 5.63 8.99
CA VAL A 218 -29.61 5.44 10.12
C VAL A 218 -29.07 4.00 10.17
N PHE A 219 -29.91 2.99 9.93
CA PHE A 219 -29.50 1.59 9.91
C PHE A 219 -28.38 1.35 8.88
N PHE A 220 -28.56 1.76 7.63
CA PHE A 220 -27.52 1.59 6.60
C PHE A 220 -26.25 2.41 6.90
N LEU A 221 -26.39 3.60 7.50
CA LEU A 221 -25.24 4.41 7.91
C LEU A 221 -24.44 3.71 9.01
N LEU A 222 -25.11 3.22 10.06
CA LEU A 222 -24.45 2.58 11.21
C LEU A 222 -23.85 1.22 10.83
N THR A 223 -24.53 0.41 10.03
CA THR A 223 -24.01 -0.88 9.55
C THR A 223 -22.76 -0.70 8.69
N ASN A 224 -22.75 0.24 7.73
CA ASN A 224 -21.54 0.53 6.97
C ASN A 224 -20.42 1.15 7.83
N THR A 225 -20.77 1.96 8.83
CA THR A 225 -19.80 2.49 9.81
C THR A 225 -19.18 1.36 10.63
N LEU A 226 -19.96 0.38 11.09
CA LEU A 226 -19.48 -0.80 11.81
C LEU A 226 -18.48 -1.60 10.97
N ILE A 227 -18.82 -1.89 9.71
CA ILE A 227 -17.96 -2.63 8.79
C ILE A 227 -16.63 -1.89 8.59
N VAL A 228 -16.69 -0.60 8.28
CA VAL A 228 -15.48 0.21 8.03
C VAL A 228 -14.65 0.39 9.30
N PHE A 229 -15.25 0.66 10.46
CA PHE A 229 -14.51 0.77 11.71
C PHE A 229 -13.90 -0.57 12.14
N GLY A 230 -14.58 -1.69 11.86
CA GLY A 230 -14.03 -3.04 12.05
C GLY A 230 -12.77 -3.26 11.21
N LEU A 231 -12.82 -2.93 9.92
CA LEU A 231 -11.66 -3.01 9.01
C LEU A 231 -10.52 -2.10 9.46
N VAL A 232 -10.84 -0.85 9.84
CA VAL A 232 -9.85 0.10 10.33
C VAL A 232 -9.20 -0.39 11.63
N ALA A 233 -9.94 -1.07 12.51
CA ALA A 233 -9.36 -1.67 13.71
C ALA A 233 -8.42 -2.85 13.37
N CYS A 234 -8.75 -3.66 12.36
CA CYS A 234 -7.84 -4.68 11.85
C CYS A 234 -6.56 -4.04 11.27
N ASP A 235 -6.68 -3.02 10.43
CA ASP A 235 -5.52 -2.34 9.83
C ASP A 235 -4.68 -1.60 10.86
N ASN A 236 -5.29 -1.03 11.91
CA ASN A 236 -4.59 -0.46 13.05
C ASN A 236 -3.73 -1.52 13.76
N THR A 237 -4.31 -2.69 14.03
CA THR A 237 -3.62 -3.81 14.68
C THR A 237 -2.42 -4.26 13.85
N LEU A 238 -2.64 -4.48 12.55
CA LEU A 238 -1.58 -4.93 11.64
C LEU A 238 -0.47 -3.89 11.52
N ALA A 239 -0.82 -2.61 11.44
CA ALA A 239 0.16 -1.53 11.44
C ALA A 239 1.02 -1.56 12.71
N ILE A 240 0.43 -1.77 13.90
CA ILE A 240 1.17 -1.90 15.16
C ILE A 240 2.10 -3.12 15.13
N LEU A 241 1.60 -4.29 14.71
CA LEU A 241 2.36 -5.54 14.64
C LEU A 241 3.55 -5.46 13.67
N ASP A 242 3.36 -4.79 12.54
CA ASP A 242 4.37 -4.67 11.51
C ASP A 242 5.40 -3.57 11.83
N THR A 243 4.98 -2.52 12.53
CA THR A 243 5.85 -1.38 12.84
C THR A 243 6.76 -1.66 14.04
N PHE A 244 6.31 -2.39 15.06
CA PHE A 244 7.02 -2.53 16.35
C PHE A 244 7.50 -3.97 16.60
N PRO A 245 8.57 -4.44 15.91
CA PRO A 245 9.10 -5.80 16.09
C PRO A 245 9.57 -6.09 17.52
N GLU A 246 10.01 -5.08 18.28
CA GLU A 246 10.45 -5.18 19.67
C GLU A 246 9.34 -5.62 20.62
N HIS A 247 8.09 -5.27 20.31
CA HIS A 247 6.90 -5.68 21.06
C HIS A 247 6.25 -6.93 20.48
N PHE A 248 6.41 -7.14 19.17
CA PHE A 248 5.75 -8.21 18.43
C PHE A 248 6.76 -8.95 17.54
N PRO A 249 7.53 -9.88 18.15
CA PRO A 249 8.47 -10.69 17.40
C PRO A 249 7.74 -11.48 16.30
N ARG A 250 8.46 -11.74 15.22
CA ARG A 250 7.91 -12.33 14.00
C ARG A 250 7.13 -13.61 14.30
N THR A 251 5.87 -13.65 13.87
CA THR A 251 5.10 -14.89 13.78
C THR A 251 4.99 -15.28 12.30
N LYS A 252 5.22 -16.56 11.99
CA LYS A 252 4.99 -17.08 10.63
C LYS A 252 3.48 -17.26 10.42
N GLY A 253 2.93 -16.66 9.38
CA GLY A 253 1.52 -16.78 9.02
C GLY A 253 0.62 -15.71 9.65
N LEU A 254 -0.67 -16.02 9.76
CA LEU A 254 -1.65 -15.08 10.33
C LEU A 254 -1.41 -14.89 11.83
N PRO A 255 -1.53 -13.64 12.35
CA PRO A 255 -1.38 -13.39 13.77
C PRO A 255 -2.48 -14.12 14.54
N ASN A 256 -2.12 -14.78 15.64
CA ASN A 256 -3.12 -15.41 16.51
C ASN A 256 -3.90 -14.34 17.30
N LEU A 257 -5.07 -14.73 17.83
CA LEU A 257 -5.98 -13.81 18.52
C LEU A 257 -5.34 -13.11 19.73
N LEU A 258 -4.48 -13.79 20.49
CA LEU A 258 -3.79 -13.21 21.64
C LEU A 258 -2.83 -12.09 21.23
N VAL A 259 -2.11 -12.28 20.12
CA VAL A 259 -1.21 -11.26 19.55
C VAL A 259 -1.99 -10.05 19.04
N ILE A 260 -3.12 -10.29 18.36
CA ILE A 260 -4.04 -9.23 17.91
C ILE A 260 -4.54 -8.40 19.11
N ILE A 261 -5.01 -9.05 20.17
CA ILE A 261 -5.51 -8.37 21.37
C ILE A 261 -4.39 -7.56 22.03
N ARG A 262 -3.18 -8.14 22.18
CA ARG A 262 -2.02 -7.44 22.76
C ARG A 262 -1.63 -6.19 21.97
N ALA A 263 -1.68 -6.25 20.64
CA ALA A 263 -1.42 -5.10 19.79
C ALA A 263 -2.49 -4.02 19.93
N LEU A 264 -3.77 -4.38 19.97
CA LEU A 264 -4.88 -3.44 20.14
C LEU A 264 -4.83 -2.66 21.46
N ILE A 265 -4.32 -3.28 22.52
CA ILE A 265 -4.23 -2.66 23.85
C ILE A 265 -2.87 -2.05 24.15
N LEU A 266 -1.91 -2.08 23.22
CA LEU A 266 -0.58 -1.51 23.44
C LEU A 266 -0.72 0.00 23.73
N PRO A 267 -0.28 0.48 24.91
CA PRO A 267 -0.34 1.88 25.24
C PRO A 267 0.50 2.71 24.26
N LYS A 268 -0.04 3.85 23.83
CA LYS A 268 0.60 4.68 22.78
C LYS A 268 1.86 5.38 23.24
N ASP A 269 2.06 5.55 24.54
CA ASP A 269 3.32 5.99 25.13
C ASP A 269 4.46 4.97 24.94
N LYS A 270 4.14 3.74 24.49
CA LYS A 270 5.12 2.72 24.09
C LYS A 270 5.41 2.72 22.60
N TYR A 271 4.80 3.59 21.80
CA TYR A 271 5.11 3.65 20.38
C TYR A 271 6.47 4.32 20.19
N ASP A 272 7.32 3.69 19.38
CA ASP A 272 8.56 4.30 18.91
C ASP A 272 8.24 5.45 17.93
N GLU A 273 8.24 6.68 18.45
CA GLU A 273 7.96 7.89 17.66
C GLU A 273 9.04 8.15 16.60
N GLU A 274 10.31 7.88 16.92
CA GLU A 274 11.43 8.01 15.99
C GLU A 274 11.23 7.08 14.79
N ARG A 275 10.85 5.82 15.04
CA ARG A 275 10.55 4.86 13.96
C ARG A 275 9.43 5.36 13.06
N ILE A 276 8.31 5.83 13.63
CA ILE A 276 7.18 6.37 12.86
C ILE A 276 7.62 7.57 12.01
N GLU A 277 8.37 8.51 12.58
CA GLU A 277 8.85 9.72 11.89
C GLU A 277 9.78 9.40 10.72
N GLY A 278 10.67 8.42 10.87
CA GLY A 278 11.50 7.98 9.75
C GLY A 278 10.69 7.28 8.66
N LEU A 279 9.65 6.51 9.00
CA LEU A 279 8.73 5.95 8.00
C LEU A 279 7.95 7.05 7.26
N VAL A 280 7.50 8.09 7.96
CA VAL A 280 6.86 9.27 7.35
C VAL A 280 7.82 9.91 6.33
N SER A 281 9.06 10.13 6.74
CA SER A 281 10.11 10.74 5.92
C SER A 281 10.47 9.88 4.71
N ALA A 282 10.62 8.57 4.89
CA ALA A 282 10.92 7.61 3.83
C ALA A 282 9.82 7.55 2.77
N VAL A 283 8.55 7.55 3.18
CA VAL A 283 7.40 7.58 2.25
C VAL A 283 7.33 8.91 1.51
N ALA A 284 7.57 10.03 2.20
CA ALA A 284 7.61 11.35 1.57
C ALA A 284 8.73 11.44 0.51
N LEU A 285 9.90 10.90 0.82
CA LEU A 285 11.04 10.81 -0.09
C LEU A 285 10.70 9.97 -1.32
N LEU A 286 10.16 8.76 -1.13
CA LEU A 286 9.72 7.87 -2.23
C LEU A 286 8.70 8.55 -3.13
N ARG A 287 7.68 9.19 -2.55
CA ARG A 287 6.64 9.90 -3.30
C ARG A 287 7.19 11.07 -4.11
N LYS A 288 8.19 11.78 -3.58
CA LYS A 288 8.84 12.92 -4.23
C LYS A 288 9.76 12.48 -5.37
N LYS A 289 10.59 11.46 -5.14
CA LYS A 289 11.68 11.06 -6.04
C LYS A 289 11.24 10.04 -7.10
N SER A 290 10.29 9.13 -6.82
CA SER A 290 9.83 8.14 -7.82
C SER A 290 8.33 7.89 -7.79
N ARG A 291 7.62 8.45 -8.79
CA ARG A 291 6.17 8.24 -8.94
C ARG A 291 5.80 6.82 -9.39
N SER A 292 6.70 6.11 -10.06
CA SER A 292 6.47 4.72 -10.51
C SER A 292 6.66 3.75 -9.35
N PHE A 293 7.76 3.88 -8.59
CA PHE A 293 7.99 3.02 -7.42
C PHE A 293 7.03 3.34 -6.27
N TYR A 294 6.61 4.60 -6.09
CA TYR A 294 5.55 4.91 -5.12
C TYR A 294 4.22 4.22 -5.44
N LEU A 295 3.87 4.10 -6.72
CA LEU A 295 2.67 3.36 -7.12
C LEU A 295 2.84 1.85 -6.91
N ALA A 296 4.00 1.31 -7.32
CA ALA A 296 4.31 -0.10 -7.16
C ALA A 296 4.40 -0.53 -5.68
N SER A 297 4.94 0.32 -4.80
CA SER A 297 5.05 0.02 -3.37
C SER A 297 3.68 -0.22 -2.72
N GLY A 298 2.61 0.38 -3.26
CA GLY A 298 1.22 0.14 -2.83
C GLY A 298 0.70 -1.28 -3.08
N THR A 299 1.45 -2.12 -3.81
CA THR A 299 1.08 -3.52 -4.05
C THR A 299 1.79 -4.50 -3.11
N PHE A 300 2.83 -4.05 -2.40
CA PHE A 300 3.44 -4.82 -1.31
C PHE A 300 2.62 -4.68 -0.03
N GLU A 301 2.82 -5.59 0.93
CA GLU A 301 2.11 -5.60 2.21
C GLU A 301 3.06 -5.82 3.40
N GLY A 302 2.57 -5.45 4.58
CA GLY A 302 3.19 -5.71 5.88
C GLY A 302 4.65 -5.29 6.01
N LYS A 303 5.41 -6.07 6.78
CA LYS A 303 6.85 -5.84 7.05
C LYS A 303 7.71 -5.76 5.78
N LEU A 304 7.41 -6.56 4.76
CA LEU A 304 8.12 -6.50 3.48
C LEU A 304 8.02 -5.11 2.84
N ARG A 305 6.82 -4.51 2.81
CA ARG A 305 6.63 -3.14 2.30
C ARG A 305 7.40 -2.11 3.12
N ILE A 306 7.41 -2.26 4.46
CA ILE A 306 8.15 -1.37 5.37
C ILE A 306 9.64 -1.41 5.04
N ASP A 307 10.23 -2.60 4.98
CA ASP A 307 11.67 -2.75 4.79
C ASP A 307 12.13 -2.37 3.38
N LEU A 308 11.31 -2.60 2.34
CA LEU A 308 11.59 -2.09 0.99
C LEU A 308 11.59 -0.56 0.93
N ILE A 309 10.68 0.10 1.67
CA ILE A 309 10.65 1.57 1.76
C ILE A 309 11.86 2.10 2.52
N ARG A 310 12.28 1.42 3.60
CA ARG A 310 13.49 1.75 4.36
C ARG A 310 14.76 1.57 3.51
N LEU A 311 14.86 0.47 2.77
CA LEU A 311 15.94 0.23 1.80
C LEU A 311 16.00 1.33 0.74
N TYR A 312 14.85 1.67 0.13
CA TYR A 312 14.79 2.76 -0.83
C TYR A 312 15.25 4.10 -0.25
N ALA A 313 14.84 4.40 0.99
CA ALA A 313 15.23 5.62 1.68
C ALA A 313 16.74 5.67 1.95
N PHE A 314 17.34 4.55 2.38
CA PHE A 314 18.79 4.43 2.53
C PHE A 314 19.52 4.67 1.21
N CYS A 315 19.15 3.94 0.14
CA CYS A 315 19.81 4.09 -1.16
C CYS A 315 19.76 5.53 -1.65
N ARG A 316 18.61 6.21 -1.48
CA ARG A 316 18.47 7.60 -1.91
C ARG A 316 19.22 8.58 -1.01
N ALA A 317 19.26 8.34 0.30
CA ALA A 317 20.03 9.16 1.22
C ALA A 317 21.55 9.04 0.98
N ALA A 318 22.02 7.83 0.69
CA ALA A 318 23.43 7.58 0.36
C ALA A 318 23.83 8.28 -0.95
N ASP A 319 23.00 8.17 -1.99
CA ASP A 319 23.13 8.86 -3.27
C ASP A 319 23.15 10.39 -3.10
N ASP A 320 22.13 10.97 -2.42
CA ASP A 320 22.04 12.42 -2.18
C ASP A 320 23.22 12.92 -1.30
N LEU A 321 23.71 12.13 -0.33
CA LEU A 321 24.85 12.50 0.53
C LEU A 321 26.17 12.60 -0.25
N VAL A 322 26.32 11.82 -1.33
CA VAL A 322 27.51 11.85 -2.19
C VAL A 322 27.38 12.90 -3.28
N ASP A 323 26.23 12.97 -3.95
CA ASP A 323 25.99 13.86 -5.09
C ASP A 323 25.79 15.33 -4.69
N GLU A 324 25.20 15.62 -3.52
CA GLU A 324 24.97 17.00 -3.05
C GLU A 324 26.13 17.56 -2.22
N ALA A 325 27.26 16.84 -2.14
CA ALA A 325 28.44 17.30 -1.40
C ALA A 325 29.11 18.52 -2.09
N PRO A 326 29.70 19.46 -1.32
CA PRO A 326 30.25 20.70 -1.89
C PRO A 326 31.44 20.51 -2.85
N SER A 327 32.17 19.42 -2.72
CA SER A 327 33.35 19.10 -3.52
C SER A 327 33.52 17.59 -3.70
N VAL A 328 34.32 17.19 -4.69
CA VAL A 328 34.67 15.77 -4.92
C VAL A 328 35.37 15.13 -3.72
N ASP A 329 36.20 15.90 -2.99
CA ASP A 329 36.86 15.42 -1.78
C ASP A 329 35.85 15.20 -0.64
N ASP A 330 34.84 16.06 -0.52
CA ASP A 330 33.72 15.85 0.41
C ASP A 330 32.87 14.64 0.01
N SER A 331 32.59 14.44 -1.28
CA SER A 331 31.91 13.24 -1.78
C SER A 331 32.69 11.97 -1.43
N ARG A 332 34.01 11.97 -1.61
CA ARG A 332 34.89 10.85 -1.22
C ARG A 332 34.84 10.60 0.29
N ALA A 333 34.89 11.66 1.09
CA ALA A 333 34.75 11.55 2.54
C ALA A 333 33.36 11.02 2.95
N SER A 334 32.29 11.40 2.26
CA SER A 334 30.94 10.86 2.44
C SER A 334 30.88 9.35 2.16
N ILE A 335 31.52 8.88 1.09
CA ILE A 335 31.63 7.44 0.79
C ILE A 335 32.36 6.69 1.92
N GLU A 336 33.48 7.21 2.41
CA GLU A 336 34.21 6.61 3.54
C GLU A 336 33.37 6.57 4.82
N LYS A 337 32.58 7.63 5.09
CA LYS A 337 31.64 7.63 6.21
C LYS A 337 30.56 6.56 6.07
N LEU A 338 30.03 6.36 4.85
CA LEU A 338 29.07 5.30 4.57
C LEU A 338 29.68 3.91 4.72
N ARG A 339 30.92 3.69 4.25
CA ARG A 339 31.66 2.43 4.46
C ARG A 339 31.80 2.13 5.95
N LYS A 340 32.23 3.12 6.73
CA LYS A 340 32.39 2.96 8.18
C LYS A 340 31.06 2.73 8.90
N PHE A 341 29.99 3.38 8.46
CA PHE A 341 28.63 3.11 8.93
C PHE A 341 28.23 1.65 8.69
N LEU A 342 28.45 1.12 7.46
CA LEU A 342 28.15 -0.28 7.14
C LEU A 342 29.01 -1.24 7.97
N ASP A 343 30.31 -0.99 8.11
CA ASP A 343 31.19 -1.81 8.95
C ASP A 343 30.67 -1.91 10.38
N LEU A 344 30.29 -0.78 11.00
CA LEU A 344 29.72 -0.76 12.35
C LEU A 344 28.39 -1.50 12.44
N ALA A 345 27.47 -1.24 11.49
CA ALA A 345 26.15 -1.86 11.49
C ALA A 345 26.21 -3.39 11.34
N TYR A 346 27.16 -3.90 10.55
CA TYR A 346 27.37 -5.34 10.35
C TYR A 346 28.26 -6.00 11.41
N GLU A 347 29.18 -5.27 12.06
CA GLU A 347 29.94 -5.75 13.23
C GLU A 347 28.99 -6.05 14.40
N GLU A 348 27.98 -5.19 14.61
CA GLU A 348 27.02 -5.32 15.70
C GLU A 348 25.93 -6.34 15.42
N ASN A 349 25.48 -6.44 14.15
CA ASN A 349 24.48 -7.41 13.67
C ASN A 349 23.20 -7.46 14.54
N GLN A 350 22.62 -6.29 14.80
CA GLN A 350 21.40 -6.11 15.59
C GLN A 350 20.25 -5.64 14.70
N GLU A 351 19.00 -6.01 15.06
CA GLU A 351 17.80 -5.55 14.34
C GLU A 351 17.54 -4.05 14.54
N GLU A 352 17.90 -3.53 15.72
CA GLU A 352 17.81 -2.11 16.07
C GLU A 352 19.21 -1.50 16.18
N PRO A 353 19.39 -0.23 15.78
CA PRO A 353 20.70 0.42 15.78
C PRO A 353 21.19 0.65 17.23
N SER A 354 22.42 0.20 17.51
CA SER A 354 23.03 0.37 18.83
C SER A 354 23.31 1.84 19.14
N GLN A 355 23.59 2.13 20.42
CA GLN A 355 24.02 3.45 20.84
C GLN A 355 25.31 3.90 20.11
N ARG A 356 26.28 3.00 19.89
CA ARG A 356 27.54 3.30 19.20
C ARG A 356 27.28 3.71 17.74
N LEU A 357 26.40 2.99 17.04
CA LEU A 357 26.03 3.31 15.67
C LEU A 357 25.29 4.66 15.59
N ARG A 358 24.37 4.92 16.53
CA ARG A 358 23.65 6.20 16.63
C ARG A 358 24.62 7.36 16.87
N GLU A 359 25.55 7.24 17.81
CA GLU A 359 26.57 8.25 18.09
C GLU A 359 27.47 8.52 16.87
N TYR A 360 27.85 7.47 16.14
CA TYR A 360 28.61 7.59 14.90
C TYR A 360 27.84 8.40 13.85
N VAL A 361 26.56 8.05 13.59
CA VAL A 361 25.72 8.75 12.61
C VAL A 361 25.53 10.21 13.01
N THR A 362 25.16 10.47 14.27
CA THR A 362 24.94 11.84 14.77
C THR A 362 26.18 12.73 14.67
N SER A 363 27.37 12.16 14.85
CA SER A 363 28.62 12.93 14.83
C SER A 363 29.20 13.14 13.43
N ASN A 364 28.91 12.26 12.47
CA ASN A 364 29.64 12.23 11.18
C ASN A 364 28.75 12.51 9.96
N ILE A 365 27.45 12.28 10.07
CA ILE A 365 26.48 12.39 8.98
C ILE A 365 25.59 13.62 9.23
N PRO A 366 25.20 14.40 8.21
CA PRO A 366 24.23 15.47 8.37
C PRO A 366 22.87 14.98 8.88
N GLU A 367 22.22 15.77 9.76
CA GLU A 367 20.98 15.42 10.46
C GLU A 367 19.87 14.89 9.54
N MET A 368 19.71 15.51 8.37
CA MET A 368 18.68 15.14 7.40
C MET A 368 18.79 13.70 6.87
N PHE A 369 19.94 13.04 7.00
CA PHE A 369 20.16 11.66 6.54
C PHE A 369 20.14 10.62 7.67
N HIS A 370 20.15 11.05 8.94
CA HIS A 370 20.26 10.15 10.11
C HIS A 370 19.23 9.02 10.06
N MET A 371 17.96 9.39 9.88
CA MET A 371 16.84 8.45 9.90
C MET A 371 16.90 7.43 8.78
N ALA A 372 17.28 7.83 7.57
CA ALA A 372 17.37 6.92 6.44
C ALA A 372 18.49 5.89 6.62
N LEU A 373 19.59 6.28 7.28
CA LEU A 373 20.70 5.38 7.59
C LEU A 373 20.36 4.46 8.78
N LEU A 374 19.95 5.02 9.91
CA LEU A 374 19.65 4.25 11.12
C LEU A 374 18.48 3.29 10.96
N GLN A 375 17.59 3.53 10.01
CA GLN A 375 16.51 2.62 9.67
C GLN A 375 16.86 1.61 8.58
N LEU A 376 18.09 1.51 8.08
CA LEU A 376 18.43 0.42 7.15
C LEU A 376 18.30 -0.95 7.85
N PRO A 377 17.53 -1.91 7.32
CA PRO A 377 17.34 -3.22 7.96
C PRO A 377 18.53 -4.17 7.70
N THR A 378 19.72 -3.81 8.18
CA THR A 378 20.99 -4.54 7.93
C THR A 378 20.96 -6.00 8.39
N TYR A 379 20.25 -6.30 9.47
CA TYR A 379 20.09 -7.67 9.99
C TYR A 379 19.46 -8.65 8.95
N TYR A 380 18.71 -8.14 7.97
CA TYR A 380 18.05 -8.94 6.91
C TYR A 380 18.76 -8.90 5.56
N LEU A 381 19.82 -8.11 5.43
CA LEU A 381 20.46 -7.80 4.17
C LEU A 381 21.89 -8.34 4.14
N PRO A 382 22.38 -8.83 2.99
CA PRO A 382 23.82 -9.05 2.82
C PRO A 382 24.57 -7.72 2.76
N LYS A 383 25.77 -7.68 3.35
CA LYS A 383 26.65 -6.50 3.29
C LYS A 383 27.17 -6.23 1.88
N GLN A 384 27.58 -7.28 1.16
CA GLN A 384 28.32 -7.18 -0.09
C GLN A 384 27.63 -6.28 -1.15
N PRO A 385 26.31 -6.39 -1.41
CA PRO A 385 25.65 -5.50 -2.37
C PRO A 385 25.62 -4.03 -1.95
N LEU A 386 25.60 -3.73 -0.63
CA LEU A 386 25.70 -2.35 -0.14
C LEU A 386 27.12 -1.80 -0.34
N ASP A 387 28.15 -2.61 -0.08
CA ASP A 387 29.54 -2.24 -0.36
C ASP A 387 29.76 -2.01 -1.86
N ASP A 388 29.17 -2.85 -2.72
CA ASP A 388 29.24 -2.70 -4.18
C ASP A 388 28.46 -1.50 -4.71
N LEU A 389 27.35 -1.12 -4.06
CA LEU A 389 26.66 0.15 -4.33
C LEU A 389 27.59 1.34 -4.09
N LEU A 390 28.35 1.35 -2.98
CA LEU A 390 29.32 2.40 -2.71
C LEU A 390 30.47 2.44 -3.74
N LYS A 391 30.87 1.29 -4.32
CA LYS A 391 31.81 1.27 -5.46
C LYS A 391 31.21 1.83 -6.75
N GLY A 392 29.88 1.81 -6.87
CA GLY A 392 29.16 2.52 -7.92
C GLY A 392 29.40 4.02 -7.81
N PHE A 393 29.23 4.58 -6.60
CA PHE A 393 29.49 5.99 -6.33
C PHE A 393 30.95 6.40 -6.56
N ASP A 394 31.93 5.53 -6.26
CA ASP A 394 33.32 5.79 -6.64
C ASP A 394 33.48 6.02 -8.14
N THR A 395 32.72 5.31 -8.97
CA THR A 395 32.75 5.44 -10.44
C THR A 395 32.23 6.82 -10.85
N ASP A 396 31.18 7.32 -10.18
CA ASP A 396 30.63 8.65 -10.44
C ASP A 396 31.63 9.78 -10.12
N LEU A 397 32.56 9.57 -9.19
CA LEU A 397 33.63 10.53 -8.85
C LEU A 397 34.78 10.54 -9.86
N LEU A 398 34.83 9.60 -10.81
CA LEU A 398 35.84 9.56 -11.87
C LEU A 398 35.49 10.45 -13.07
N PHE A 399 34.24 10.96 -13.14
CA PHE A 399 33.87 11.94 -14.16
C PHE A 399 34.55 13.28 -13.87
N ASP A 400 35.44 13.70 -14.77
CA ASP A 400 36.07 15.01 -14.71
C ASP A 400 36.29 15.55 -16.13
N ARG A 401 35.36 16.42 -16.54
CA ARG A 401 35.42 17.12 -17.82
C ARG A 401 36.71 17.92 -18.00
N LYS A 402 37.30 18.47 -16.92
CA LYS A 402 38.51 19.31 -17.03
C LYS A 402 39.75 18.49 -17.37
N SER A 403 39.89 17.29 -16.80
CA SER A 403 40.95 16.36 -17.17
C SER A 403 40.62 15.49 -18.39
N GLY A 404 39.36 15.53 -18.86
CA GLY A 404 38.87 14.67 -19.94
C GLY A 404 38.62 13.24 -19.51
N ALA A 405 38.46 12.99 -18.21
CA ALA A 405 38.22 11.66 -17.65
C ALA A 405 36.73 11.28 -17.73
N PHE A 406 36.45 10.22 -18.47
CA PHE A 406 35.12 9.63 -18.62
C PHE A 406 35.23 8.10 -18.43
N PRO A 407 34.77 7.54 -17.30
CA PRO A 407 35.09 6.17 -16.89
C PRO A 407 34.38 5.06 -17.67
N ILE A 408 33.40 5.38 -18.51
CA ILE A 408 32.60 4.39 -19.24
C ILE A 408 33.16 4.19 -20.65
N GLU A 409 34.20 3.38 -20.81
CA GLU A 409 34.87 3.18 -22.10
C GLU A 409 34.07 2.25 -23.02
N THR A 410 33.60 1.14 -22.45
CA THR A 410 32.98 0.01 -23.16
C THR A 410 31.56 -0.25 -22.68
N THR A 411 30.87 -1.20 -23.32
CA THR A 411 29.54 -1.58 -22.85
C THR A 411 29.63 -2.42 -21.57
N GLU A 412 30.73 -3.12 -21.38
CA GLU A 412 31.04 -3.92 -20.20
C GLU A 412 31.22 -3.01 -18.97
N ASP A 413 31.87 -1.85 -19.13
CA ASP A 413 31.97 -0.85 -18.05
C ASP A 413 30.60 -0.32 -17.65
N LEU A 414 29.72 -0.11 -18.62
CA LEU A 414 28.33 0.30 -18.37
C LEU A 414 27.53 -0.80 -17.66
N ASP A 415 27.72 -2.06 -18.03
CA ASP A 415 27.11 -3.21 -17.34
C ASP A 415 27.62 -3.33 -15.89
N VAL A 416 28.92 -3.10 -15.65
CA VAL A 416 29.51 -3.09 -14.31
C VAL A 416 28.99 -1.92 -13.47
N TYR A 417 28.87 -0.73 -14.06
CA TYR A 417 28.25 0.41 -13.38
C TYR A 417 26.79 0.09 -13.03
N GLY A 418 26.00 -0.39 -13.99
CA GLY A 418 24.59 -0.76 -13.78
C GLY A 418 24.40 -1.89 -12.75
N SER A 419 25.31 -2.86 -12.70
CA SER A 419 25.25 -3.93 -11.69
C SER A 419 25.48 -3.38 -10.29
N ARG A 420 26.39 -2.41 -10.13
CA ARG A 420 26.68 -1.75 -8.84
C ARG A 420 25.57 -0.83 -8.36
N VAL A 421 25.05 0.05 -9.20
CA VAL A 421 24.09 1.09 -8.76
C VAL A 421 22.62 0.65 -8.77
N ALA A 422 22.29 -0.41 -9.52
CA ALA A 422 20.91 -0.90 -9.64
C ALA A 422 20.78 -2.41 -9.47
N GLY A 423 21.74 -3.21 -9.95
CA GLY A 423 21.76 -4.66 -9.77
C GLY A 423 21.81 -5.07 -8.30
N THR A 424 22.69 -4.44 -7.51
CA THR A 424 22.78 -4.61 -6.04
C THR A 424 21.47 -4.30 -5.34
N VAL A 425 20.77 -3.23 -5.74
CA VAL A 425 19.48 -2.84 -5.15
C VAL A 425 18.42 -3.89 -5.45
N ALA A 426 18.40 -4.43 -6.66
CA ALA A 426 17.49 -5.53 -7.03
C ALA A 426 17.79 -6.82 -6.25
N GLU A 427 19.06 -7.14 -6.03
CA GLU A 427 19.49 -8.22 -5.14
C GLU A 427 19.00 -8.01 -3.70
N LEU A 428 19.21 -6.82 -3.13
CA LEU A 428 18.74 -6.48 -1.78
C LEU A 428 17.20 -6.59 -1.66
N CYS A 429 16.46 -6.19 -2.69
CA CYS A 429 15.00 -6.38 -2.72
C CYS A 429 14.62 -7.86 -2.70
N ASN A 430 15.31 -8.71 -3.46
CA ASN A 430 15.08 -10.14 -3.47
C ASN A 430 15.43 -10.80 -2.13
N HIS A 431 16.50 -10.37 -1.46
CA HIS A 431 16.82 -10.83 -0.11
C HIS A 431 15.71 -10.51 0.89
N LEU A 432 15.13 -9.30 0.85
CA LEU A 432 13.98 -8.95 1.69
C LEU A 432 12.76 -9.82 1.37
N ILE A 433 12.46 -10.06 0.09
CA ILE A 433 11.33 -10.94 -0.31
C ILE A 433 11.54 -12.36 0.22
N LEU A 434 12.71 -12.94 -0.01
CA LEU A 434 13.06 -14.28 0.44
C LEU A 434 13.03 -14.39 1.96
N TYR A 435 13.54 -13.37 2.67
CA TYR A 435 13.52 -13.32 4.12
C TYR A 435 12.10 -13.26 4.68
N HIS A 436 11.24 -12.39 4.12
CA HIS A 436 9.87 -12.18 4.60
C HIS A 436 8.89 -13.28 4.19
N THR A 437 9.26 -14.11 3.21
CA THR A 437 8.46 -15.27 2.80
C THR A 437 8.41 -16.34 3.91
N PRO A 438 7.22 -16.82 4.33
CA PRO A 438 7.10 -17.85 5.36
C PRO A 438 7.57 -19.24 4.90
N GLU A 439 7.37 -19.52 3.61
CA GLU A 439 7.64 -20.78 2.93
C GLU A 439 9.14 -20.90 2.58
N SER A 440 9.71 -22.09 2.71
CA SER A 440 11.12 -22.31 2.33
C SER A 440 11.23 -22.37 0.81
N VAL A 441 12.09 -21.50 0.26
CA VAL A 441 12.42 -21.47 -1.18
C VAL A 441 13.68 -22.31 -1.40
N PRO A 442 13.72 -23.23 -2.39
CA PRO A 442 14.93 -23.98 -2.73
C PRO A 442 16.12 -23.07 -3.08
N GLU A 443 17.33 -23.43 -2.67
CA GLU A 443 18.54 -22.60 -2.80
C GLU A 443 18.94 -22.32 -4.26
N ASP A 444 18.69 -23.27 -5.17
CA ASP A 444 18.86 -23.09 -6.61
C ASP A 444 17.92 -21.99 -7.16
N ILE A 445 16.66 -22.00 -6.73
CA ILE A 445 15.69 -20.96 -7.10
C ILE A 445 16.08 -19.62 -6.49
N GLN A 446 16.53 -19.59 -5.23
CA GLN A 446 17.02 -18.36 -4.58
C GLN A 446 18.17 -17.73 -5.38
N ARG A 447 19.17 -18.53 -5.74
CA ARG A 447 20.31 -18.07 -6.56
C ARG A 447 19.86 -17.58 -7.93
N GLU A 448 18.94 -18.28 -8.58
CA GLU A 448 18.41 -17.89 -9.88
C GLU A 448 17.66 -16.54 -9.83
N VAL A 449 16.75 -16.35 -8.86
CA VAL A 449 15.99 -15.10 -8.76
C VAL A 449 16.88 -13.92 -8.38
N VAL A 450 17.89 -14.13 -7.53
CA VAL A 450 18.88 -13.09 -7.19
C VAL A 450 19.71 -12.69 -8.40
N ALA A 451 20.31 -13.65 -9.11
CA ALA A 451 21.10 -13.37 -10.32
C ALA A 451 20.26 -12.70 -11.41
N SER A 452 19.03 -13.16 -11.64
CA SER A 452 18.11 -12.52 -12.58
C SER A 452 17.67 -11.13 -12.12
N GLY A 453 17.56 -10.92 -10.81
CA GLY A 453 17.32 -9.61 -10.21
C GLY A 453 18.44 -8.62 -10.55
N GLN A 454 19.70 -9.04 -10.45
CA GLN A 454 20.85 -8.20 -10.83
C GLN A 454 20.78 -7.80 -12.31
N GLU A 455 20.51 -8.74 -13.22
CA GLU A 455 20.33 -8.46 -14.66
C GLU A 455 19.14 -7.52 -14.92
N MET A 456 18.05 -7.67 -14.16
CA MET A 456 16.91 -6.74 -14.22
C MET A 456 17.31 -5.34 -13.74
N GLY A 457 18.10 -5.23 -12.67
CA GLY A 457 18.63 -3.96 -12.19
C GLY A 457 19.44 -3.23 -13.25
N ILE A 458 20.32 -3.95 -13.96
CA ILE A 458 21.06 -3.43 -15.12
C ILE A 458 20.07 -2.91 -16.17
N ALA A 459 19.06 -3.69 -16.55
CA ALA A 459 18.04 -3.25 -17.52
C ALA A 459 17.36 -1.93 -17.13
N LEU A 460 16.99 -1.78 -15.85
CA LEU A 460 16.39 -0.55 -15.33
C LEU A 460 17.37 0.63 -15.37
N GLN A 461 18.67 0.39 -15.14
CA GLN A 461 19.69 1.43 -15.22
C GLN A 461 19.93 1.90 -16.65
N TYR A 462 19.91 1.01 -17.64
CA TYR A 462 19.93 1.42 -19.05
C TYR A 462 18.74 2.31 -19.40
N VAL A 463 17.54 2.00 -18.91
CA VAL A 463 16.35 2.88 -19.09
C VAL A 463 16.54 4.21 -18.37
N ASN A 464 17.17 4.23 -17.19
CA ASN A 464 17.46 5.44 -16.43
C ASN A 464 18.40 6.36 -17.22
N ILE A 465 19.54 5.84 -17.67
CA ILE A 465 20.53 6.60 -18.47
C ILE A 465 19.89 7.06 -19.79
N ALA A 466 19.15 6.17 -20.46
CA ALA A 466 18.42 6.53 -21.68
C ALA A 466 17.34 7.58 -21.44
N ARG A 467 16.83 7.77 -20.23
CA ARG A 467 15.89 8.85 -19.89
C ARG A 467 16.63 10.16 -19.65
N ASP A 468 17.78 10.11 -18.98
CA ASP A 468 18.39 11.26 -18.34
C ASP A 468 19.66 11.79 -19.03
N ILE A 469 20.04 11.30 -20.23
CA ILE A 469 21.16 11.81 -21.06
C ILE A 469 21.36 13.34 -20.95
N LYS A 470 20.28 14.11 -21.05
CA LYS A 470 20.34 15.58 -20.95
C LYS A 470 20.71 16.07 -19.54
N THR A 471 20.05 15.54 -18.52
CA THR A 471 20.27 15.94 -17.13
C THR A 471 21.65 15.50 -16.65
N ASP A 472 22.15 14.35 -17.12
CA ASP A 472 23.51 13.89 -16.83
C ASP A 472 24.55 14.81 -17.47
N ALA A 473 24.33 15.21 -18.73
CA ALA A 473 25.16 16.19 -19.42
C ALA A 473 25.19 17.57 -18.72
N GLU A 474 24.09 18.01 -18.10
CA GLU A 474 24.00 19.27 -17.35
C GLU A 474 24.92 19.30 -16.11
N ILE A 475 25.35 18.12 -15.62
CA ILE A 475 26.29 17.97 -14.50
C ILE A 475 27.63 17.37 -14.96
N ASP A 476 27.98 17.54 -16.24
CA ASP A 476 29.23 17.07 -16.87
C ASP A 476 29.44 15.53 -16.83
N ARG A 477 28.38 14.74 -16.68
CA ARG A 477 28.43 13.26 -16.70
C ARG A 477 27.97 12.72 -18.05
N VAL A 478 28.70 11.72 -18.58
CA VAL A 478 28.36 11.04 -19.84
C VAL A 478 28.49 9.52 -19.67
N TYR A 479 27.36 8.86 -19.41
CA TYR A 479 27.32 7.40 -19.23
C TYR A 479 27.26 6.60 -20.54
N LEU A 480 27.18 7.28 -21.69
CA LEU A 480 27.28 6.62 -23.00
C LEU A 480 28.69 6.07 -23.19
N PRO A 481 28.86 4.79 -23.56
CA PRO A 481 30.19 4.21 -23.78
C PRO A 481 31.02 5.01 -24.79
N LEU A 482 32.27 5.31 -24.48
CA LEU A 482 33.17 6.06 -25.37
C LEU A 482 33.37 5.36 -26.71
N SER A 483 33.39 4.03 -26.71
CA SER A 483 33.38 3.19 -27.92
C SER A 483 32.21 3.52 -28.85
N TRP A 484 31.00 3.72 -28.30
CA TRP A 484 29.82 4.07 -29.10
C TRP A 484 29.87 5.52 -29.61
N LEU A 485 30.38 6.45 -28.80
CA LEU A 485 30.58 7.83 -29.24
C LEU A 485 31.57 7.89 -30.40
N LYS A 486 32.69 7.16 -30.31
CA LYS A 486 33.69 7.07 -31.37
C LYS A 486 33.12 6.50 -32.66
N GLU A 487 32.33 5.43 -32.60
CA GLU A 487 31.60 4.87 -33.75
C GLU A 487 30.67 5.91 -34.40
N ALA A 488 30.01 6.73 -33.57
CA ALA A 488 29.13 7.81 -33.99
C ALA A 488 29.86 9.11 -34.37
N GLN A 489 31.20 9.13 -34.35
CA GLN A 489 32.03 10.31 -34.59
C GLN A 489 31.72 11.48 -33.63
N LEU A 490 31.44 11.16 -32.38
CA LEU A 490 31.19 12.09 -31.28
C LEU A 490 32.27 11.94 -30.19
N THR A 491 32.45 13.01 -29.44
CA THR A 491 33.19 13.06 -28.19
C THR A 491 32.22 13.24 -27.01
N PRO A 492 32.65 12.98 -25.76
CA PRO A 492 31.84 13.31 -24.59
C PRO A 492 31.45 14.80 -24.54
N GLU A 493 32.35 15.69 -24.97
CA GLU A 493 32.10 17.13 -25.02
C GLU A 493 30.94 17.47 -25.96
N ASP A 494 30.82 16.78 -27.11
CA ASP A 494 29.69 16.97 -28.03
C ASP A 494 28.36 16.58 -27.37
N VAL A 495 28.34 15.52 -26.56
CA VAL A 495 27.15 15.10 -25.80
C VAL A 495 26.79 16.16 -24.75
N ILE A 496 27.78 16.70 -24.05
CA ILE A 496 27.57 17.74 -23.02
C ILE A 496 27.01 19.03 -23.63
N GLN A 497 27.61 19.48 -24.74
CA GLN A 497 27.19 20.72 -25.41
C GLN A 497 25.86 20.57 -26.15
N GLN A 498 25.60 19.40 -26.74
CA GLN A 498 24.42 19.13 -27.55
C GLN A 498 23.84 17.74 -27.24
N PRO A 499 23.16 17.55 -26.09
CA PRO A 499 22.59 16.26 -25.64
C PRO A 499 21.31 15.85 -26.41
N HIS A 500 21.13 16.36 -27.63
CA HIS A 500 19.95 16.22 -28.46
C HIS A 500 20.32 16.11 -29.92
N GLY A 501 19.47 15.45 -30.71
CA GLY A 501 19.64 15.35 -32.16
C GLY A 501 19.61 13.91 -32.64
N PRO A 502 19.62 13.68 -33.96
CA PRO A 502 19.41 12.35 -34.54
C PRO A 502 20.43 11.31 -34.05
N THR A 503 21.71 11.69 -33.92
CA THR A 503 22.78 10.79 -33.48
C THR A 503 22.62 10.42 -31.99
N ILE A 504 22.31 11.38 -31.12
CA ILE A 504 22.05 11.12 -29.71
C ILE A 504 20.80 10.26 -29.52
N GLU A 505 19.74 10.49 -30.32
CA GLU A 505 18.55 9.65 -30.29
C GLU A 505 18.83 8.22 -30.78
N ALA A 506 19.71 8.03 -31.76
CA ALA A 506 20.16 6.70 -32.17
C ALA A 506 20.90 5.98 -31.02
N LEU A 507 21.76 6.68 -30.29
CA LEU A 507 22.44 6.15 -29.10
C LEU A 507 21.47 5.85 -27.95
N ARG A 508 20.45 6.70 -27.76
CA ARG A 508 19.35 6.45 -26.81
C ARG A 508 18.62 5.15 -27.17
N HIS A 509 18.32 4.92 -28.44
CA HIS A 509 17.71 3.67 -28.89
C HIS A 509 18.63 2.46 -28.67
N LYS A 510 19.95 2.60 -28.89
CA LYS A 510 20.94 1.56 -28.57
C LYS A 510 20.94 1.18 -27.08
N LEU A 511 20.87 2.16 -26.18
CA LEU A 511 20.69 1.91 -24.74
C LEU A 511 19.38 1.16 -24.45
N LEU A 512 18.28 1.60 -25.06
CA LEU A 512 16.98 0.96 -24.87
C LEU A 512 16.95 -0.45 -25.43
N ASP A 513 17.62 -0.76 -26.54
CA ASP A 513 17.70 -2.12 -27.09
C ASP A 513 18.39 -3.04 -26.09
N ARG A 514 19.56 -2.64 -25.56
CA ARG A 514 20.26 -3.36 -24.48
C ARG A 514 19.39 -3.53 -23.23
N ALA A 515 18.66 -2.48 -22.82
CA ALA A 515 17.74 -2.56 -21.69
C ALA A 515 16.68 -3.66 -21.89
N PHE A 516 16.04 -3.71 -23.07
CA PHE A 516 15.01 -4.70 -23.35
C PHE A 516 15.56 -6.11 -23.56
N GLU A 517 16.80 -6.28 -24.05
CA GLU A 517 17.50 -7.56 -24.08
C GLU A 517 17.67 -8.13 -22.65
N LYS A 518 18.29 -7.36 -21.75
CA LYS A 518 18.49 -7.72 -20.34
C LYS A 518 17.15 -8.01 -19.63
N TYR A 519 16.14 -7.15 -19.82
CA TYR A 519 14.79 -7.36 -19.31
C TYR A 519 14.18 -8.68 -19.82
N ASN A 520 14.30 -8.99 -21.11
CA ASN A 520 13.73 -10.20 -21.68
C ASN A 520 14.40 -11.47 -21.16
N MET A 521 15.70 -11.43 -20.85
CA MET A 521 16.43 -12.52 -20.22
C MET A 521 15.97 -12.75 -18.78
N ALA A 522 15.77 -11.67 -18.01
CA ALA A 522 15.51 -11.74 -16.58
C ALA A 522 14.01 -11.89 -16.21
N LYS A 523 13.07 -11.41 -17.04
CA LYS A 523 11.64 -11.31 -16.66
C LYS A 523 11.00 -12.64 -16.25
N GLY A 524 11.45 -13.77 -16.81
CA GLY A 524 10.90 -15.09 -16.50
C GLY A 524 11.17 -15.53 -15.05
N ALA A 525 12.24 -15.03 -14.44
CA ALA A 525 12.57 -15.35 -13.05
C ALA A 525 11.60 -14.70 -12.05
N ILE A 526 10.88 -13.64 -12.43
CA ILE A 526 9.84 -13.03 -11.59
C ILE A 526 8.78 -14.08 -11.24
N ASP A 527 8.43 -14.98 -12.17
CA ASP A 527 7.42 -16.02 -11.95
C ASP A 527 7.89 -17.10 -10.97
N LYS A 528 9.18 -17.13 -10.63
CA LYS A 528 9.79 -18.01 -9.62
C LYS A 528 9.88 -17.37 -8.23
N LEU A 529 9.62 -16.06 -8.11
CA LEU A 529 9.57 -15.40 -6.81
C LEU A 529 8.39 -15.93 -5.95
N PRO A 530 8.52 -15.87 -4.61
CA PRO A 530 7.41 -16.07 -3.69
C PRO A 530 6.20 -15.19 -3.99
N SER A 531 5.02 -15.63 -3.57
CA SER A 531 3.75 -14.95 -3.86
C SER A 531 3.70 -13.50 -3.38
N GLU A 532 4.37 -13.23 -2.26
CA GLU A 532 4.48 -11.95 -1.57
C GLU A 532 5.28 -10.92 -2.38
N GLY A 533 6.25 -11.37 -3.18
CA GLY A 533 7.10 -10.51 -4.01
C GLY A 533 6.76 -10.54 -5.50
N LYS A 534 6.21 -11.65 -6.01
CA LYS A 534 6.01 -11.89 -7.45
C LYS A 534 5.21 -10.80 -8.16
N GLY A 535 3.95 -10.62 -7.77
CA GLY A 535 3.07 -9.62 -8.36
C GLY A 535 3.62 -8.20 -8.18
N PRO A 536 3.99 -7.80 -6.95
CA PRO A 536 4.50 -6.46 -6.68
C PRO A 536 5.82 -6.10 -7.40
N ILE A 537 6.78 -7.02 -7.48
CA ILE A 537 8.01 -6.82 -8.27
C ILE A 537 7.68 -6.69 -9.75
N ARG A 538 6.75 -7.50 -10.27
CA ARG A 538 6.31 -7.36 -11.66
C ARG A 538 5.73 -5.98 -11.91
N VAL A 539 4.92 -5.44 -11.00
CA VAL A 539 4.40 -4.07 -11.09
C VAL A 539 5.52 -3.05 -11.09
N ALA A 540 6.52 -3.18 -10.21
CA ALA A 540 7.66 -2.26 -10.13
C ALA A 540 8.47 -2.24 -11.44
N VAL A 541 8.83 -3.43 -11.94
CA VAL A 541 9.57 -3.62 -13.19
C VAL A 541 8.78 -3.07 -14.37
N GLU A 542 7.54 -3.50 -14.56
CA GLU A 542 6.73 -3.07 -15.71
C GLU A 542 6.45 -1.57 -15.70
N SER A 543 6.21 -0.99 -14.52
CA SER A 543 6.00 0.46 -14.37
C SER A 543 7.24 1.28 -14.75
N TYR A 544 8.44 0.73 -14.53
CA TYR A 544 9.69 1.39 -14.88
C TYR A 544 10.06 1.16 -16.35
N MET A 545 9.94 -0.06 -16.85
CA MET A 545 10.14 -0.38 -18.27
C MET A 545 9.17 0.39 -19.19
N GLU A 546 8.01 0.80 -18.66
CA GLU A 546 7.07 1.66 -19.39
C GLU A 546 7.67 3.02 -19.75
N ILE A 547 8.63 3.53 -18.96
CA ILE A 547 9.39 4.72 -19.30
C ILE A 547 10.17 4.47 -20.60
N GLY A 548 10.86 3.34 -20.70
CA GLY A 548 11.59 2.92 -21.90
C GLY A 548 10.68 2.77 -23.11
N ARG A 549 9.47 2.23 -22.93
CA ARG A 549 8.46 2.13 -24.02
C ARG A 549 8.02 3.50 -24.50
N VAL A 550 7.73 4.42 -23.58
CA VAL A 550 7.35 5.81 -23.91
C VAL A 550 8.51 6.55 -24.60
N LEU A 551 9.76 6.30 -24.22
CA LEU A 551 10.93 6.89 -24.88
C LEU A 551 11.09 6.43 -26.35
N ARG A 552 10.49 5.30 -26.74
CA ARG A 552 10.45 4.86 -28.15
C ARG A 552 9.30 5.47 -28.95
N GLU A 553 8.30 6.06 -28.31
CA GLU A 553 7.13 6.61 -28.99
C GLU A 553 7.44 7.95 -29.65
N LYS A 554 7.09 8.10 -30.93
CA LYS A 554 7.12 9.40 -31.62
C LYS A 554 5.87 10.20 -31.20
N GLY A 555 5.99 11.23 -30.37
CA GLY A 555 4.82 12.05 -30.03
C GLY A 555 4.91 12.98 -28.79
N PRO A 556 3.77 13.60 -28.40
CA PRO A 556 3.69 14.65 -27.37
C PRO A 556 3.98 14.19 -25.92
N ALA A 557 4.44 12.95 -25.73
CA ALA A 557 4.82 12.39 -24.42
C ALA A 557 6.16 12.95 -23.88
N MET A 558 6.96 13.60 -24.72
CA MET A 558 8.11 14.44 -24.32
C MET A 558 7.65 15.87 -23.98
N LYS A 559 7.02 16.08 -22.83
CA LYS A 559 6.83 17.44 -22.30
C LYS A 559 8.08 17.86 -21.52
N LYS A 560 8.73 18.95 -21.96
CA LYS A 560 9.87 19.61 -21.28
C LYS A 560 11.08 18.68 -21.01
N GLY A 561 11.46 17.85 -21.98
CA GLY A 561 12.70 17.07 -21.90
C GLY A 561 12.70 15.90 -20.90
N ARG A 562 11.55 15.52 -20.31
CA ARG A 562 11.41 14.29 -19.53
C ARG A 562 10.23 13.46 -20.04
N ALA A 563 10.48 12.21 -20.42
CA ALA A 563 9.42 11.25 -20.69
C ALA A 563 8.65 10.98 -19.39
N THR A 564 7.36 11.28 -19.37
CA THR A 564 6.50 10.99 -18.20
C THR A 564 5.39 10.05 -18.59
N VAL A 565 5.25 8.94 -17.87
CA VAL A 565 4.12 8.02 -18.06
C VAL A 565 2.88 8.64 -17.43
N PRO A 566 1.76 8.84 -18.17
CA PRO A 566 0.53 9.37 -17.61
C PRO A 566 -0.04 8.50 -16.47
N LYS A 567 -0.75 9.11 -15.51
CA LYS A 567 -1.27 8.40 -14.31
C LYS A 567 -2.14 7.20 -14.69
N MET A 568 -3.07 7.35 -15.64
CA MET A 568 -3.95 6.25 -16.06
C MET A 568 -3.20 5.12 -16.76
N ARG A 569 -2.14 5.45 -17.51
CA ARG A 569 -1.28 4.44 -18.14
C ARG A 569 -0.51 3.64 -17.08
N ARG A 570 0.02 4.30 -16.04
CA ARG A 570 0.65 3.62 -14.89
C ARG A 570 -0.30 2.68 -14.16
N ILE A 571 -1.53 3.14 -13.87
CA ILE A 571 -2.54 2.29 -13.22
C ILE A 571 -2.87 1.07 -14.09
N ARG A 572 -3.04 1.26 -15.40
CA ARG A 572 -3.31 0.17 -16.34
C ARG A 572 -2.16 -0.84 -16.42
N VAL A 573 -0.92 -0.37 -16.47
CA VAL A 573 0.28 -1.22 -16.49
C VAL A 573 0.39 -2.03 -15.20
N ALA A 574 0.22 -1.38 -14.05
CA ALA A 574 0.23 -2.06 -12.75
C ALA A 574 -0.88 -3.14 -12.67
N TRP A 575 -2.11 -2.79 -13.06
CA TRP A 575 -3.23 -3.73 -13.03
C TRP A 575 -3.04 -4.90 -14.01
N SER A 576 -2.50 -4.65 -15.21
CA SER A 576 -2.15 -5.70 -16.16
C SER A 576 -1.04 -6.61 -15.64
N ALA A 577 -0.01 -6.04 -15.00
CA ALA A 577 1.10 -6.80 -14.44
C ALA A 577 0.68 -7.72 -13.28
N LEU A 578 -0.31 -7.33 -12.48
CA LEU A 578 -0.83 -8.19 -11.40
C LEU A 578 -1.73 -9.33 -11.91
N ASN A 579 -2.32 -9.21 -13.10
CA ASN A 579 -3.22 -10.22 -13.69
C ASN A 579 -2.50 -11.25 -14.57
N LYS A 580 -1.18 -11.16 -14.71
CA LYS A 580 -0.33 -12.16 -15.35
C LYS A 580 0.13 -13.19 -14.33
#